data_AF-A0A9C6W181-F1
#
_entry.id   AF-A0A9C6W181-F1
#
_cell.length_a   1.000
_cell.length_b   1.000
_cell.length_c   1.000
_cell.angle_alpha   90.00
_cell.angle_beta   90.00
_cell.angle_gamma   90.00
#
_symmetry.space_group_name_H-M   'P 1'
#
loop_
_entity.id
_entity.type
_entity.pdbx_description
1 polymer ?
#
loop_
_entity_poly.entity_id
_entity_poly.type
_entity_poly.pdbx_seq_one_letter_code
_entity_poly.pdbx_strand_id
1 'polypeptide(L)'
;MQFYKEKLLSPGQLKRLSEHKYSCTTNSLLDGFLQPWWDWLVSKVPLWLAPNLITIVGLIVNIATTLILVYYSPDAKTEAPRWACFLCALGLFIYQSLDAIDGKQARRTGTSTPLGELFDHGCDSISTVFIALSACIAVQLGYYPTWMFFQCFCAMTLFYCAHWQTYVSGSLRFGKVDVTEAQFTIIMIHLISAIFGPQIWMIEIPYIDGFMFKYLIGVMTVICAMANLYFIFSVIFTGGVGKNGSTVALPYTGTEVKVFPLWAAVGIAILLAQSSISVILAGGVGKNGSTVAGTSVLSPIIPFSFVVVPAFIIYRKSAEHVYENHPALYILAFGMVAAKVTNRLVVAHMTKNEMEYLDSSLIGPAMLFLNQYFNFFIKEYYVLWLCFIWVTLDLLRYNTQICLEICDYMKIKLFRIPLGDHRTSLVSNTAEKNVNIGF
;
A
#
# COMPACT_ATOMS: atom_id res chain seq x y z
N MET A 1 -9.81 22.48 18.69
CA MET A 1 -10.30 23.31 17.56
C MET A 1 -10.89 22.33 16.57
N GLN A 2 -12.22 22.14 16.56
CA GLN A 2 -12.86 21.21 15.62
C GLN A 2 -12.90 21.87 14.26
N PHE A 3 -11.98 21.46 13.37
CA PHE A 3 -11.92 21.97 11.99
C PHE A 3 -13.10 21.49 11.13
N TYR A 4 -13.84 20.46 11.56
CA TYR A 4 -14.92 19.84 10.79
C TYR A 4 -16.16 19.61 11.68
N LYS A 5 -17.35 19.98 11.17
CA LYS A 5 -18.63 19.87 11.90
C LYS A 5 -19.12 18.42 12.07
N GLU A 6 -18.81 17.55 11.11
CA GLU A 6 -19.22 16.14 11.12
C GLU A 6 -18.02 15.26 11.43
N LYS A 7 -18.17 14.34 12.39
CA LYS A 7 -17.12 13.37 12.75
C LYS A 7 -17.12 12.19 11.78
N LEU A 8 -15.92 11.70 11.44
CA LEU A 8 -15.77 10.49 10.64
C LEU A 8 -15.86 9.22 11.48
N LEU A 9 -15.39 9.27 12.74
CA LEU A 9 -15.39 8.13 13.64
C LEU A 9 -16.48 8.29 14.72
N SER A 10 -17.32 7.27 14.83
CA SER A 10 -18.27 7.19 15.95
C SER A 10 -17.55 6.91 17.27
N PRO A 11 -18.13 7.30 18.42
CA PRO A 11 -17.54 7.03 19.74
C PRO A 11 -17.22 5.55 19.97
N GLY A 12 -18.03 4.64 19.43
CA GLY A 12 -17.78 3.20 19.51
C GLY A 12 -16.60 2.74 18.67
N GLN A 13 -16.35 3.38 17.52
CA GLN A 13 -15.19 3.09 16.67
C GLN A 13 -13.90 3.56 17.36
N LEU A 14 -13.92 4.76 17.94
CA LEU A 14 -12.80 5.32 18.70
C LEU A 14 -12.44 4.45 19.91
N LYS A 15 -13.45 3.95 20.64
CA LYS A 15 -13.23 3.03 21.76
C LYS A 15 -12.53 1.75 21.30
N ARG A 16 -13.05 1.08 20.26
CA ARG A 16 -12.44 -0.16 19.74
C ARG A 16 -11.03 0.07 19.19
N LEU A 17 -10.78 1.21 18.56
CA LEU A 17 -9.45 1.59 18.10
C LEU A 17 -8.48 1.79 19.26
N SER A 18 -8.92 2.39 20.38
CA SER A 18 -8.06 2.54 21.56
C SER A 18 -7.70 1.21 22.24
N GLU A 19 -8.51 0.18 22.02
CA GLU A 19 -8.29 -1.19 22.50
C GLU A 19 -7.48 -2.04 21.50
N HIS A 20 -7.18 -1.51 20.30
CA HIS A 20 -6.41 -2.20 19.27
C HIS A 20 -4.98 -2.47 19.75
N LYS A 21 -4.48 -3.65 19.42
CA LYS A 21 -3.10 -4.05 19.69
C LYS A 21 -2.47 -4.47 18.37
N TYR A 22 -1.38 -3.81 18.02
CA TYR A 22 -0.58 -4.16 16.86
C TYR A 22 -0.13 -5.62 16.96
N SER A 23 -0.27 -6.36 15.87
CA SER A 23 0.12 -7.75 15.76
C SER A 23 0.73 -8.01 14.39
N CYS A 24 2.03 -8.28 14.36
CA CYS A 24 2.75 -8.52 13.13
C CYS A 24 3.69 -9.72 13.25
N THR A 25 3.81 -10.49 12.18
CA THR A 25 4.81 -11.56 12.02
C THR A 25 5.58 -11.34 10.72
N THR A 26 6.91 -11.28 10.79
CA THR A 26 7.77 -11.14 9.61
C THR A 26 8.63 -12.39 9.41
N ASN A 27 8.72 -12.85 8.16
CA ASN A 27 9.69 -13.84 7.69
C ASN A 27 10.57 -13.27 6.56
N SER A 28 10.66 -11.93 6.44
CA SER A 28 11.42 -11.25 5.40
C SER A 28 12.88 -11.68 5.42
N LEU A 29 13.45 -11.82 4.22
CA LEU A 29 14.85 -12.23 4.03
C LEU A 29 15.81 -11.11 4.41
N LEU A 30 15.48 -9.86 4.09
CA LEU A 30 16.36 -8.71 4.29
C LEU A 30 16.25 -8.08 5.68
N ASP A 31 15.09 -8.18 6.34
CA ASP A 31 14.87 -7.56 7.64
C ASP A 31 15.97 -7.89 8.64
N GLY A 32 16.37 -9.16 8.74
CA GLY A 32 17.44 -9.61 9.65
C GLY A 32 18.79 -8.96 9.39
N PHE A 33 19.15 -8.74 8.13
CA PHE A 33 20.40 -8.07 7.74
C PHE A 33 20.37 -6.56 7.98
N LEU A 34 19.18 -5.96 7.96
CA LEU A 34 18.99 -4.52 8.12
C LEU A 34 18.75 -4.11 9.57
N GLN A 35 18.42 -5.04 10.47
CA GLN A 35 18.26 -4.75 11.91
C GLN A 35 19.45 -3.95 12.49
N PRO A 36 20.73 -4.33 12.28
CA PRO A 36 21.85 -3.56 12.84
C PRO A 36 21.91 -2.12 12.34
N TRP A 37 21.54 -1.89 11.08
CA TRP A 37 21.46 -0.54 10.50
C TRP A 37 20.34 0.27 11.15
N TRP A 38 19.14 -0.31 11.27
CA TRP A 38 18.00 0.38 11.88
C TRP A 38 18.19 0.64 13.38
N ASP A 39 18.81 -0.29 14.11
CA ASP A 39 19.13 -0.12 15.53
C ASP A 39 20.20 0.97 15.75
N TRP A 40 21.21 1.01 14.89
CA TRP A 40 22.16 2.11 14.90
C TRP A 40 21.47 3.43 14.56
N LEU A 41 20.63 3.48 13.53
CA LEU A 41 19.99 4.70 13.06
C LEU A 41 19.04 5.27 14.10
N VAL A 42 18.15 4.44 14.67
CA VAL A 42 17.23 4.88 15.73
C VAL A 42 18.01 5.39 16.95
N SER A 43 19.19 4.84 17.27
CA SER A 43 20.02 5.34 18.38
C SER A 43 20.47 6.80 18.20
N LYS A 44 20.59 7.25 16.95
CA LYS A 44 20.96 8.63 16.58
C LYS A 44 19.77 9.59 16.57
N VAL A 45 18.55 9.08 16.56
CA VAL A 45 17.35 9.90 16.62
C VAL A 45 17.20 10.53 18.02
N PRO A 46 16.98 11.85 18.12
CA PRO A 46 16.72 12.51 19.40
C PRO A 46 15.44 12.00 20.07
N LEU A 47 15.45 11.86 21.39
CA LEU A 47 14.30 11.34 22.16
C LEU A 47 13.04 12.23 22.11
N TRP A 48 13.19 13.50 21.75
CA TRP A 48 12.05 14.43 21.59
C TRP A 48 11.35 14.28 20.24
N LEU A 49 11.98 13.61 19.27
CA LEU A 49 11.44 13.47 17.92
C LEU A 49 10.32 12.42 17.91
N ALA A 50 9.12 12.85 17.54
CA ALA A 50 7.95 11.99 17.49
C ALA A 50 8.04 10.98 16.32
N PRO A 51 7.64 9.71 16.52
CA PRO A 51 7.60 8.68 15.48
C PRO A 51 6.90 9.12 14.19
N ASN A 52 5.67 9.66 14.30
CA ASN A 52 4.90 10.09 13.12
C ASN A 52 5.57 11.23 12.33
N LEU A 53 6.47 11.99 12.98
CA LEU A 53 7.27 13.01 12.27
C LEU A 53 8.38 12.35 11.43
N ILE A 54 8.94 11.24 11.89
CA ILE A 54 9.89 10.43 11.12
C ILE A 54 9.19 9.87 9.87
N THR A 55 8.02 9.26 10.05
CA THR A 55 7.19 8.69 8.97
C THR A 55 6.89 9.73 7.89
N ILE A 56 6.35 10.90 8.26
CA ILE A 56 5.95 11.92 7.27
C ILE A 56 7.16 12.55 6.58
N VAL A 57 8.29 12.71 7.28
CA VAL A 57 9.54 13.19 6.66
C VAL A 57 10.04 12.18 5.63
N GLY A 58 10.00 10.88 5.95
CA GLY A 58 10.28 9.82 4.99
C GLY A 58 9.39 9.95 3.75
N LEU A 59 8.06 10.01 3.94
CA LEU A 59 7.11 10.14 2.83
C LEU A 59 7.39 11.36 1.96
N ILE A 60 7.66 12.52 2.57
CA ILE A 60 7.99 13.76 1.83
C ILE A 60 9.24 13.58 0.97
N VAL A 61 10.30 12.93 1.51
CA VAL A 61 11.53 12.64 0.74
C VAL A 61 11.23 11.73 -0.45
N ASN A 62 10.46 10.66 -0.25
CA ASN A 62 10.08 9.74 -1.33
C ASN A 62 9.27 10.45 -2.44
N ILE A 63 8.26 11.24 -2.04
CA ILE A 63 7.43 12.01 -2.97
C ILE A 63 8.29 13.02 -3.74
N ALA A 64 9.10 13.82 -3.05
CA ALA A 64 9.89 14.87 -3.68
C ALA A 64 10.87 14.30 -4.71
N THR A 65 11.59 13.23 -4.34
CA THR A 65 12.56 12.59 -5.24
C THR A 65 11.89 11.90 -6.43
N THR A 66 10.73 11.27 -6.24
CA THR A 66 9.93 10.72 -7.33
C THR A 66 9.36 11.82 -8.24
N LEU A 67 8.88 12.94 -7.71
CA LEU A 67 8.34 14.04 -8.51
C LEU A 67 9.41 14.71 -9.38
N ILE A 68 10.66 14.77 -8.93
CA ILE A 68 11.79 15.18 -9.78
C ILE A 68 11.93 14.24 -10.98
N LEU A 69 11.81 12.93 -10.76
CA LEU A 69 11.87 11.94 -11.83
C LEU A 69 10.69 12.08 -12.82
N VAL A 70 9.47 12.27 -12.28
CA VAL A 70 8.25 12.54 -13.06
C VAL A 70 8.37 13.82 -13.87
N TYR A 71 9.01 14.86 -13.35
CA TYR A 71 9.22 16.12 -14.08
C TYR A 71 10.06 15.91 -15.35
N TYR A 72 11.10 15.08 -15.29
CA TYR A 72 11.97 14.78 -16.44
C TYR A 72 11.37 13.75 -17.41
N SER A 73 10.57 12.81 -16.93
CA SER A 73 9.99 11.74 -17.73
C SER A 73 8.53 11.46 -17.32
N PRO A 74 7.61 12.40 -17.59
CA PRO A 74 6.19 12.24 -17.23
C PRO A 74 5.49 11.20 -18.11
N ASP A 75 6.07 10.88 -19.25
CA ASP A 75 5.62 9.84 -20.18
C ASP A 75 6.20 8.45 -19.87
N ALA A 76 7.14 8.35 -18.92
CA ALA A 76 7.95 7.17 -18.65
C ALA A 76 8.63 6.58 -19.91
N LYS A 77 8.88 7.41 -20.94
CA LYS A 77 9.59 7.07 -22.18
C LYS A 77 10.86 7.89 -22.28
N THR A 78 10.76 9.19 -21.99
CA THR A 78 11.89 10.11 -22.03
C THR A 78 12.95 9.64 -21.04
N GLU A 79 14.21 9.66 -21.45
CA GLU A 79 15.30 9.25 -20.57
C GLU A 79 15.44 10.23 -19.40
N ALA A 80 15.24 9.74 -18.18
CA ALA A 80 15.45 10.53 -16.99
C ALA A 80 16.95 10.75 -16.73
N PRO A 81 17.37 11.94 -16.26
CA PRO A 81 18.77 12.18 -15.90
C PRO A 81 19.27 11.17 -14.87
N ARG A 82 20.48 10.66 -15.09
CA ARG A 82 21.11 9.64 -14.22
C ARG A 82 21.22 10.08 -12.75
N TRP A 83 21.45 11.37 -12.50
CA TRP A 83 21.46 11.92 -11.16
C TRP A 83 20.07 11.91 -10.50
N ALA A 84 18.99 12.04 -11.28
CA ALA A 84 17.63 11.97 -10.77
C ALA A 84 17.28 10.52 -10.39
N CYS A 85 17.73 9.53 -11.17
CA CYS A 85 17.65 8.12 -10.78
C CYS A 85 18.43 7.85 -9.48
N PHE A 86 19.67 8.36 -9.35
CA PHE A 86 20.44 8.23 -8.11
C PHE A 86 19.72 8.88 -6.92
N LEU A 87 19.18 10.08 -7.12
CA LEU A 87 18.42 10.79 -6.09
C LEU A 87 17.17 10.02 -5.67
N CYS A 88 16.48 9.35 -6.61
CA CYS A 88 15.34 8.48 -6.31
C CYS A 88 15.76 7.22 -5.54
N ALA A 89 16.90 6.59 -5.89
CA ALA A 89 17.46 5.48 -5.12
C ALA A 89 17.77 5.87 -3.68
N LEU A 90 18.46 7.01 -3.49
CA LEU A 90 18.80 7.56 -2.18
C LEU A 90 17.53 7.95 -1.41
N GLY A 91 16.58 8.60 -2.05
CA GLY A 91 15.30 9.00 -1.45
C GLY A 91 14.50 7.81 -0.96
N LEU A 92 14.41 6.75 -1.75
CA LEU A 92 13.74 5.50 -1.36
C LEU A 92 14.48 4.77 -0.24
N PHE A 93 15.81 4.75 -0.25
CA PHE A 93 16.59 4.19 0.86
C PHE A 93 16.37 4.96 2.17
N ILE A 94 16.32 6.30 2.09
CA ILE A 94 15.99 7.15 3.24
C ILE A 94 14.57 6.85 3.71
N TYR A 95 13.58 6.83 2.81
CA TYR A 95 12.19 6.48 3.14
C TYR A 95 12.13 5.15 3.90
N GLN A 96 12.67 4.08 3.31
CA GLN A 96 12.70 2.74 3.89
C GLN A 96 13.34 2.72 5.27
N SER A 97 14.46 3.44 5.43
CA SER A 97 15.17 3.50 6.71
C SER A 97 14.39 4.27 7.77
N LEU A 98 13.70 5.35 7.41
CA LEU A 98 12.90 6.16 8.33
C LEU A 98 11.61 5.44 8.73
N ASP A 99 10.96 4.78 7.78
CA ASP A 99 9.82 3.89 7.96
C ASP A 99 10.14 2.79 8.98
N ALA A 100 11.22 2.03 8.77
CA ALA A 100 11.60 0.93 9.66
C ALA A 100 11.95 1.36 11.11
N ILE A 101 12.37 2.62 11.32
CA ILE A 101 12.76 3.11 12.65
C ILE A 101 11.64 3.84 13.40
N ASP A 102 10.52 4.19 12.76
CA ASP A 102 9.49 4.97 13.45
C ASP A 102 8.85 4.18 14.62
N GLY A 103 8.55 2.90 14.41
CA GLY A 103 8.04 1.99 15.42
C GLY A 103 9.10 1.64 16.45
N LYS A 104 10.38 1.57 16.04
CA LYS A 104 11.51 1.41 16.98
C LYS A 104 11.63 2.63 17.88
N GLN A 105 11.50 3.83 17.32
CA GLN A 105 11.49 5.08 18.07
C GLN A 105 10.29 5.10 19.02
N ALA A 106 9.10 4.73 18.56
CA ALA A 106 7.90 4.68 19.39
C ALA A 106 8.06 3.77 20.62
N ARG A 107 8.69 2.60 20.43
CA ARG A 107 9.04 1.69 21.54
C ARG A 107 10.10 2.30 22.46
N ARG A 108 11.14 2.92 21.90
CA ARG A 108 12.23 3.56 22.64
C ARG A 108 11.75 4.73 23.51
N THR A 109 10.74 5.47 23.05
CA THR A 109 10.17 6.63 23.77
C THR A 109 8.93 6.28 24.59
N GLY A 110 8.45 5.03 24.54
CA GLY A 110 7.23 4.61 25.24
C GLY A 110 5.94 5.24 24.67
N THR A 111 5.94 5.63 23.39
CA THR A 111 4.83 6.34 22.73
C THR A 111 4.18 5.52 21.61
N SER A 112 4.26 4.18 21.66
CA SER A 112 3.54 3.30 20.74
C SER A 112 2.03 3.44 20.92
N THR A 113 1.32 3.73 19.83
CA THR A 113 -0.14 3.91 19.82
C THR A 113 -0.75 3.33 18.55
N PRO A 114 -2.05 2.94 18.55
CA PRO A 114 -2.77 2.58 17.34
C PRO A 114 -2.76 3.70 16.28
N LEU A 115 -2.73 4.97 16.71
CA LEU A 115 -2.59 6.09 15.77
C LEU A 115 -1.28 6.04 14.98
N GLY A 116 -0.18 5.64 15.63
CA GLY A 116 1.12 5.53 14.95
C GLY A 116 1.08 4.49 13.83
N GLU A 117 0.54 3.30 14.11
CA GLU A 117 0.33 2.23 13.12
C GLU A 117 -0.57 2.69 11.96
N LEU A 118 -1.68 3.37 12.26
CA LEU A 118 -2.58 3.92 11.25
C LEU A 118 -1.88 4.96 10.37
N PHE A 119 -1.06 5.82 10.99
CA PHE A 119 -0.34 6.88 10.30
C PHE A 119 0.74 6.33 9.38
N ASP A 120 1.48 5.34 9.86
CA ASP A 120 2.50 4.59 9.12
C ASP A 120 1.93 3.92 7.86
N HIS A 121 0.97 3.00 8.04
CA HIS A 121 0.30 2.32 6.93
C HIS A 121 -0.42 3.29 5.99
N GLY A 122 -0.92 4.40 6.53
CA GLY A 122 -1.54 5.47 5.75
C GLY A 122 -0.56 6.23 4.87
N CYS A 123 0.71 6.35 5.27
CA CYS A 123 1.80 6.91 4.50
C CYS A 123 2.33 5.90 3.47
N ASP A 124 2.48 4.63 3.85
CA ASP A 124 2.89 3.55 2.96
C ASP A 124 1.99 3.38 1.75
N SER A 125 0.68 3.53 1.93
CA SER A 125 -0.28 3.43 0.81
C SER A 125 -0.05 4.51 -0.25
N ILE A 126 0.31 5.72 0.18
CA ILE A 126 0.68 6.83 -0.70
C ILE A 126 2.04 6.54 -1.32
N SER A 127 3.03 6.17 -0.50
CA SER A 127 4.40 5.88 -0.91
C SER A 127 4.45 4.81 -2.01
N THR A 128 3.62 3.78 -1.91
CA THR A 128 3.50 2.69 -2.89
C THR A 128 3.19 3.21 -4.30
N VAL A 129 2.37 4.25 -4.44
CA VAL A 129 2.04 4.88 -5.73
C VAL A 129 3.29 5.48 -6.37
N PHE A 130 4.04 6.26 -5.60
CA PHE A 130 5.25 6.94 -6.06
C PHE A 130 6.37 5.94 -6.36
N ILE A 131 6.57 4.96 -5.48
CA ILE A 131 7.58 3.90 -5.66
C ILE A 131 7.31 3.13 -6.96
N ALA A 132 6.06 2.69 -7.18
CA ALA A 132 5.68 1.93 -8.38
C ALA A 132 5.87 2.77 -9.66
N LEU A 133 5.44 4.03 -9.65
CA LEU A 133 5.63 4.94 -10.78
C LEU A 133 7.12 5.21 -11.06
N SER A 134 7.92 5.42 -10.02
CA SER A 134 9.37 5.68 -10.15
C SER A 134 10.08 4.51 -10.82
N ALA A 135 9.73 3.26 -10.47
CA ALA A 135 10.30 2.06 -11.07
C ALA A 135 9.95 1.97 -12.57
N CYS A 136 8.70 2.28 -12.94
CA CYS A 136 8.27 2.32 -14.33
C CYS A 136 9.05 3.36 -15.15
N ILE A 137 9.33 4.53 -14.58
CA ILE A 137 10.11 5.58 -15.24
C ILE A 137 11.57 5.14 -15.41
N ALA A 138 12.19 4.57 -14.37
CA ALA A 138 13.59 4.15 -14.40
C ALA A 138 13.90 3.12 -15.50
N VAL A 139 12.95 2.24 -15.81
CA VAL A 139 13.11 1.21 -16.86
C VAL A 139 12.36 1.55 -18.17
N GLN A 140 11.89 2.78 -18.30
CA GLN A 140 11.19 3.32 -19.48
C GLN A 140 9.97 2.47 -19.91
N LEU A 141 9.10 2.08 -18.97
CA LEU A 141 7.90 1.27 -19.26
C LEU A 141 6.80 2.03 -20.02
N GLY A 142 6.92 3.34 -20.20
CA GLY A 142 5.97 4.11 -21.01
C GLY A 142 5.90 3.66 -22.47
N TYR A 143 6.95 2.99 -22.99
CA TYR A 143 6.90 2.33 -24.31
C TYR A 143 5.90 1.16 -24.36
N TYR A 144 5.50 0.63 -23.20
CA TYR A 144 4.52 -0.45 -23.05
C TYR A 144 3.43 -0.03 -22.05
N PRO A 145 2.50 0.87 -22.43
CA PRO A 145 1.52 1.44 -21.51
C PRO A 145 0.72 0.39 -20.74
N THR A 146 0.29 -0.71 -21.39
CA THR A 146 -0.42 -1.83 -20.74
C THR A 146 0.40 -2.45 -19.62
N TRP A 147 1.70 -2.63 -19.85
CA TRP A 147 2.60 -3.22 -18.87
C TRP A 147 2.87 -2.27 -17.70
N MET A 148 3.08 -0.98 -17.99
CA MET A 148 3.16 0.06 -16.96
C MET A 148 1.90 0.12 -16.09
N PHE A 149 0.71 0.01 -16.71
CA PHE A 149 -0.57 -0.01 -16.01
C PHE A 149 -0.63 -1.21 -15.07
N PHE A 150 -0.36 -2.39 -15.61
CA PHE A 150 -0.34 -3.63 -14.84
C PHE A 150 0.63 -3.56 -13.67
N GLN A 151 1.88 -3.15 -13.88
CA GLN A 151 2.91 -3.04 -12.85
C GLN A 151 2.46 -2.13 -11.70
N CYS A 152 2.00 -0.91 -12.01
CA CYS A 152 1.58 0.06 -11.01
C CYS A 152 0.37 -0.44 -10.22
N PHE A 153 -0.68 -0.90 -10.90
CA PHE A 153 -1.90 -1.39 -10.22
C PHE A 153 -1.65 -2.70 -9.48
N CYS A 154 -0.72 -3.55 -9.94
CA CYS A 154 -0.30 -4.75 -9.23
C CYS A 154 0.34 -4.40 -7.89
N ALA A 155 1.27 -3.44 -7.85
CA ALA A 155 1.88 -2.98 -6.60
C ALA A 155 0.84 -2.46 -5.59
N MET A 156 -0.09 -1.61 -6.05
CA MET A 156 -1.18 -1.10 -5.21
C MET A 156 -2.13 -2.22 -4.75
N THR A 157 -2.43 -3.19 -5.61
CA THR A 157 -3.29 -4.34 -5.27
C THR A 157 -2.63 -5.24 -4.23
N LEU A 158 -1.34 -5.54 -4.36
CA LEU A 158 -0.59 -6.34 -3.40
C LEU A 158 -0.61 -5.68 -2.02
N PHE A 159 -0.33 -4.37 -1.98
CA PHE A 159 -0.37 -3.61 -0.73
C PHE A 159 -1.78 -3.58 -0.11
N TYR A 160 -2.82 -3.40 -0.92
CA TYR A 160 -4.22 -3.51 -0.46
C TYR A 160 -4.55 -4.91 0.07
N CYS A 161 -4.12 -5.96 -0.62
CA CYS A 161 -4.34 -7.35 -0.24
C CYS A 161 -3.64 -7.70 1.08
N ALA A 162 -2.46 -7.17 1.37
CA ALA A 162 -1.82 -7.33 2.68
C ALA A 162 -2.67 -6.73 3.82
N HIS A 163 -3.30 -5.59 3.57
CA HIS A 163 -4.23 -4.96 4.51
C HIS A 163 -5.57 -5.70 4.59
N TRP A 164 -6.04 -6.29 3.50
CA TRP A 164 -7.20 -7.17 3.50
C TRP A 164 -6.94 -8.43 4.32
N GLN A 165 -5.76 -9.05 4.16
CA GLN A 165 -5.34 -10.15 5.03
C GLN A 165 -5.39 -9.75 6.50
N THR A 166 -4.86 -8.57 6.83
CA THR A 166 -4.82 -8.06 8.20
C THR A 166 -6.22 -7.78 8.74
N TYR A 167 -7.08 -7.17 7.92
CA TYR A 167 -8.49 -6.91 8.21
C TYR A 167 -9.23 -8.19 8.63
N VAL A 168 -8.95 -9.30 7.96
CA VAL A 168 -9.63 -10.59 8.18
C VAL A 168 -8.97 -11.46 9.25
N SER A 169 -7.63 -11.45 9.34
CA SER A 169 -6.87 -12.35 10.22
C SER A 169 -6.49 -11.74 11.57
N GLY A 170 -6.60 -10.42 11.70
CA GLY A 170 -6.21 -9.69 12.90
C GLY A 170 -4.71 -9.41 13.03
N SER A 171 -3.90 -9.83 12.06
CA SER A 171 -2.44 -9.67 12.10
C SER A 171 -1.84 -9.50 10.72
N LEU A 172 -0.89 -8.57 10.61
CA LEU A 172 -0.11 -8.35 9.39
C LEU A 172 1.01 -9.38 9.31
N ARG A 173 0.99 -10.21 8.27
CA ARG A 173 1.97 -11.30 8.09
C ARG A 173 2.76 -11.04 6.84
N PHE A 174 4.07 -10.84 7.00
CA PHE A 174 4.98 -10.66 5.89
C PHE A 174 5.59 -11.99 5.46
N GLY A 175 5.64 -12.19 4.14
CA GLY A 175 6.29 -13.32 3.49
C GLY A 175 7.82 -13.20 3.49
N LYS A 176 8.48 -14.09 2.74
CA LYS A 176 9.94 -14.03 2.54
C LYS A 176 10.37 -12.93 1.58
N VAL A 177 9.54 -12.67 0.57
CA VAL A 177 9.75 -11.59 -0.41
C VAL A 177 8.55 -10.68 -0.28
N ASP A 178 8.73 -9.56 0.40
CA ASP A 178 7.67 -8.64 0.76
C ASP A 178 8.14 -7.18 0.54
N VAL A 179 7.54 -6.23 1.25
CA VAL A 179 7.80 -4.78 1.10
C VAL A 179 9.30 -4.45 1.10
N THR A 180 10.08 -4.97 2.06
CA THR A 180 11.52 -4.69 2.17
C THR A 180 12.29 -5.14 0.92
N GLU A 181 12.09 -6.38 0.46
CA GLU A 181 12.73 -6.90 -0.75
C GLU A 181 12.32 -6.14 -2.00
N ALA A 182 11.04 -5.77 -2.11
CA ALA A 182 10.53 -4.99 -3.23
C ALA A 182 11.17 -3.58 -3.27
N GLN A 183 11.25 -2.90 -2.12
CA GLN A 183 11.89 -1.58 -2.03
C GLN A 183 13.38 -1.64 -2.38
N PHE A 184 14.13 -2.62 -1.85
CA PHE A 184 15.55 -2.80 -2.20
C PHE A 184 15.75 -3.16 -3.68
N THR A 185 14.85 -3.95 -4.27
CA THR A 185 14.87 -4.23 -5.71
C THR A 185 14.70 -2.95 -6.52
N ILE A 186 13.78 -2.07 -6.12
CA ILE A 186 13.56 -0.78 -6.80
C ILE A 186 14.73 0.19 -6.58
N ILE A 187 15.33 0.21 -5.38
CA ILE A 187 16.59 0.94 -5.14
C ILE A 187 17.67 0.45 -6.12
N MET A 188 17.83 -0.85 -6.28
CA MET A 188 18.81 -1.42 -7.23
C MET A 188 18.49 -1.06 -8.69
N ILE A 189 17.22 -1.07 -9.10
CA ILE A 189 16.81 -0.63 -10.43
C ILE A 189 17.23 0.82 -10.69
N HIS A 190 16.99 1.70 -9.72
CA HIS A 190 17.39 3.11 -9.81
C HIS A 190 18.91 3.29 -9.83
N LEU A 191 19.66 2.53 -9.02
CA LEU A 191 21.13 2.56 -9.01
C LEU A 191 21.71 2.08 -10.35
N ILE A 192 21.18 1.00 -10.93
CA ILE A 192 21.58 0.52 -12.26
C ILE A 192 21.31 1.62 -13.31
N SER A 193 20.14 2.24 -13.28
CA SER A 193 19.77 3.34 -14.19
C SER A 193 20.69 4.56 -14.00
N ALA A 194 21.15 4.84 -12.77
CA ALA A 194 22.08 5.91 -12.49
C ALA A 194 23.52 5.61 -12.98
N ILE A 195 23.98 4.35 -12.87
CA ILE A 195 25.34 3.93 -13.22
C ILE A 195 25.51 3.66 -14.72
N PHE A 196 24.47 3.18 -15.41
CA PHE A 196 24.58 2.79 -16.82
C PHE A 196 23.69 3.62 -17.76
N GLY A 197 22.78 4.42 -17.21
CA GLY A 197 21.72 5.09 -17.99
C GLY A 197 20.46 4.22 -18.08
N PRO A 198 19.25 4.82 -18.14
CA PRO A 198 18.00 4.07 -18.32
C PRO A 198 17.95 3.15 -19.57
N GLN A 199 18.75 3.43 -20.60
CA GLN A 199 18.78 2.62 -21.82
C GLN A 199 19.30 1.21 -21.63
N ILE A 200 20.01 0.93 -20.52
CA ILE A 200 20.44 -0.44 -20.19
C ILE A 200 19.26 -1.43 -20.19
N TRP A 201 18.09 -0.95 -19.80
CA TRP A 201 16.86 -1.75 -19.74
C TRP A 201 16.28 -2.10 -21.11
N MET A 202 16.74 -1.42 -22.17
CA MET A 202 16.33 -1.66 -23.56
C MET A 202 17.31 -2.55 -24.34
N ILE A 203 18.43 -2.93 -23.73
CA ILE A 203 19.40 -3.84 -24.33
C ILE A 203 18.76 -5.24 -24.44
N GLU A 204 18.91 -5.86 -25.61
CA GLU A 204 18.51 -7.25 -25.82
C GLU A 204 19.48 -8.21 -25.10
N ILE A 205 18.92 -9.20 -24.42
CA ILE A 205 19.71 -10.21 -23.73
C ILE A 205 20.46 -11.03 -24.80
N PRO A 206 21.79 -11.17 -24.70
CA PRO A 206 22.54 -12.00 -25.63
C PRO A 206 21.93 -13.41 -25.70
N TYR A 207 21.82 -13.95 -26.91
CA TYR A 207 21.31 -15.30 -27.18
C TYR A 207 19.79 -15.50 -27.00
N ILE A 208 19.00 -14.43 -26.75
CA ILE A 208 17.53 -14.48 -26.72
C ILE A 208 16.96 -13.32 -27.56
N ASP A 209 16.80 -13.56 -28.86
CA ASP A 209 16.34 -12.54 -29.82
C ASP A 209 15.01 -11.89 -29.39
N GLY A 210 15.00 -10.55 -29.38
CA GLY A 210 13.82 -9.75 -29.03
C GLY A 210 13.48 -9.69 -27.54
N PHE A 211 14.26 -10.32 -26.65
CA PHE A 211 14.04 -10.24 -25.20
C PHE A 211 14.88 -9.13 -24.57
N MET A 212 14.26 -7.98 -24.30
CA MET A 212 14.90 -6.84 -23.65
C MET A 212 15.09 -7.07 -22.15
N PHE A 213 16.15 -6.50 -21.57
CA PHE A 213 16.49 -6.66 -20.16
C PHE A 213 15.35 -6.25 -19.20
N LYS A 214 14.55 -5.23 -19.53
CA LYS A 214 13.35 -4.84 -18.75
C LYS A 214 12.29 -5.94 -18.61
N TYR A 215 12.21 -6.88 -19.56
CA TYR A 215 11.24 -7.97 -19.46
C TYR A 215 11.57 -8.92 -18.31
N LEU A 216 12.84 -9.02 -17.90
CA LEU A 216 13.21 -9.77 -16.71
C LEU A 216 12.56 -9.18 -15.45
N ILE A 217 12.56 -7.84 -15.32
CA ILE A 217 11.87 -7.16 -14.22
C ILE A 217 10.38 -7.49 -14.26
N GLY A 218 9.78 -7.50 -15.45
CA GLY A 218 8.37 -7.83 -15.60
C GLY A 218 8.04 -9.27 -15.17
N VAL A 219 8.82 -10.24 -15.63
CA VAL A 219 8.69 -11.65 -15.23
C VAL A 219 8.86 -11.81 -13.72
N MET A 220 9.87 -11.17 -13.13
CA MET A 220 10.07 -11.20 -11.68
C MET A 220 8.90 -10.59 -10.92
N THR A 221 8.34 -9.46 -11.37
CA THR A 221 7.11 -8.90 -10.77
C THR A 221 5.99 -9.92 -10.79
N VAL A 222 5.72 -10.58 -11.92
CA VAL A 222 4.62 -11.56 -12.03
C VAL A 222 4.83 -12.71 -11.05
N ILE A 223 6.04 -13.30 -11.03
CA ILE A 223 6.35 -14.43 -10.14
C ILE A 223 6.19 -14.04 -8.67
N CYS A 224 6.79 -12.91 -8.26
CA CYS A 224 6.71 -12.43 -6.89
C CYS A 224 5.28 -12.03 -6.49
N ALA A 225 4.52 -11.41 -7.40
CA ALA A 225 3.13 -11.06 -7.17
C ALA A 225 2.25 -12.31 -7.00
N MET A 226 2.41 -13.31 -7.88
CA MET A 226 1.68 -14.58 -7.78
C MET A 226 1.99 -15.31 -6.46
N ALA A 227 3.27 -15.36 -6.06
CA ALA A 227 3.67 -15.97 -4.79
C ALA A 227 3.06 -15.24 -3.58
N ASN A 228 3.08 -13.90 -3.59
CA ASN A 228 2.49 -13.08 -2.52
C ASN A 228 0.96 -13.21 -2.45
N LEU A 229 0.27 -13.12 -3.59
CA LEU A 229 -1.18 -13.31 -3.64
C LEU A 229 -1.57 -14.70 -3.17
N TYR A 230 -0.82 -15.75 -3.56
CA TYR A 230 -1.05 -17.10 -3.06
C TYR A 230 -0.95 -17.16 -1.53
N PHE A 231 0.11 -16.60 -0.96
CA PHE A 231 0.30 -16.54 0.49
C PHE A 231 -0.84 -15.79 1.19
N ILE A 232 -1.16 -14.58 0.72
CA ILE A 232 -2.22 -13.73 1.28
C ILE A 232 -3.59 -14.42 1.22
N PHE A 233 -3.98 -14.91 0.04
CA PHE A 233 -5.27 -15.56 -0.12
C PHE A 233 -5.35 -16.88 0.62
N SER A 234 -4.25 -17.63 0.74
CA SER A 234 -4.23 -18.79 1.63
C SER A 234 -4.59 -18.39 3.06
N VAL A 235 -4.00 -17.32 3.60
CA VAL A 235 -4.34 -16.84 4.97
C VAL A 235 -5.80 -16.38 5.06
N ILE A 236 -6.30 -15.64 4.07
CA ILE A 236 -7.70 -15.16 4.05
C ILE A 236 -8.68 -16.33 4.03
N PHE A 237 -8.43 -17.35 3.19
CA PHE A 237 -9.36 -18.46 3.00
C PHE A 237 -9.22 -19.57 4.05
N THR A 238 -8.05 -19.80 4.66
CA THR A 238 -7.89 -20.87 5.67
C THR A 238 -7.95 -20.38 7.12
N GLY A 239 -7.58 -19.12 7.36
CA GLY A 239 -7.47 -18.56 8.72
C GLY A 239 -8.39 -17.37 8.97
N GLY A 240 -9.17 -16.95 7.98
CA GLY A 240 -9.94 -15.73 8.07
C GLY A 240 -11.22 -15.85 8.89
N VAL A 241 -11.41 -14.92 9.83
CA VAL A 241 -12.60 -14.80 10.67
C VAL A 241 -13.16 -13.40 10.53
N GLY A 242 -14.29 -13.27 9.83
CA GLY A 242 -15.03 -12.04 9.68
C GLY A 242 -15.62 -11.53 11.00
N LYS A 243 -16.08 -10.29 10.99
CA LYS A 243 -16.55 -9.54 12.19
C LYS A 243 -17.57 -10.29 13.06
N ASN A 244 -18.45 -11.10 12.45
CA ASN A 244 -19.50 -11.85 13.15
C ASN A 244 -19.09 -13.31 13.47
N GLY A 245 -17.81 -13.64 13.38
CA GLY A 245 -17.34 -15.04 13.44
C GLY A 245 -17.62 -15.83 12.16
N SER A 246 -18.03 -15.15 11.08
CA SER A 246 -18.18 -15.75 9.75
C SER A 246 -16.82 -16.19 9.23
N THR A 247 -16.75 -17.35 8.58
CA THR A 247 -15.50 -17.85 7.99
C THR A 247 -15.78 -18.34 6.59
N VAL A 248 -14.78 -18.23 5.73
CA VAL A 248 -14.75 -18.80 4.37
C VAL A 248 -13.86 -20.05 4.34
N ALA A 249 -13.49 -20.59 5.51
CA ALA A 249 -12.70 -21.80 5.64
C ALA A 249 -13.29 -22.95 4.81
N LEU A 250 -12.57 -23.32 3.75
CA LEU A 250 -12.88 -24.53 3.00
C LEU A 250 -12.61 -25.73 3.93
N PRO A 251 -13.56 -26.67 4.07
CA PRO A 251 -13.36 -27.85 4.90
C PRO A 251 -12.12 -28.60 4.42
N TYR A 252 -11.27 -28.98 5.38
CA TYR A 252 -9.95 -29.59 5.19
C TYR A 252 -10.08 -30.91 4.42
N THR A 253 -10.10 -30.87 3.09
CA THR A 253 -9.98 -32.04 2.24
C THR A 253 -8.49 -32.37 2.14
N GLY A 254 -8.09 -33.51 2.69
CA GLY A 254 -6.70 -33.95 2.83
C GLY A 254 -5.96 -34.26 1.53
N THR A 255 -5.97 -33.36 0.56
CA THR A 255 -5.12 -33.43 -0.63
C THR A 255 -3.89 -32.52 -0.44
N GLU A 256 -2.70 -33.11 -0.54
CA GLU A 256 -1.44 -32.36 -0.60
C GLU A 256 -1.43 -31.46 -1.84
N VAL A 257 -1.72 -30.17 -1.64
CA VAL A 257 -1.70 -29.16 -2.71
C VAL A 257 -0.25 -28.81 -3.05
N LYS A 258 0.43 -29.69 -3.80
CA LYS A 258 1.82 -29.45 -4.25
C LYS A 258 2.03 -29.37 -5.77
N VAL A 259 1.05 -29.60 -6.65
CA VAL A 259 1.36 -29.63 -8.11
C VAL A 259 0.29 -29.01 -9.04
N PHE A 260 -0.49 -28.03 -8.60
CA PHE A 260 -1.44 -27.31 -9.47
C PHE A 260 -1.37 -25.76 -9.52
N PRO A 261 -0.63 -24.99 -8.68
CA PRO A 261 -0.87 -23.53 -8.60
C PRO A 261 -0.37 -22.70 -9.79
N LEU A 262 0.55 -23.23 -10.61
CA LEU A 262 1.34 -22.43 -11.56
C LEU A 262 0.60 -22.09 -12.86
N TRP A 263 -0.29 -22.96 -13.35
CA TRP A 263 -1.17 -22.70 -14.49
C TRP A 263 -2.59 -22.32 -14.06
N ALA A 264 -2.94 -22.72 -12.85
CA ALA A 264 -4.21 -22.40 -12.25
C ALA A 264 -4.24 -20.89 -11.93
N ALA A 265 -3.32 -20.25 -11.21
CA ALA A 265 -3.46 -18.83 -10.80
C ALA A 265 -3.78 -17.79 -11.91
N VAL A 266 -3.25 -17.94 -13.15
CA VAL A 266 -3.62 -17.08 -14.29
C VAL A 266 -4.95 -17.51 -14.92
N GLY A 267 -5.17 -18.83 -15.04
CA GLY A 267 -6.44 -19.40 -15.46
C GLY A 267 -7.56 -19.20 -14.43
N ILE A 268 -7.24 -19.08 -13.14
CA ILE A 268 -8.06 -18.93 -11.93
C ILE A 268 -8.33 -17.45 -11.71
N ALA A 269 -7.52 -16.49 -12.12
CA ALA A 269 -7.99 -15.09 -12.14
C ALA A 269 -9.18 -14.91 -13.12
N ILE A 270 -9.15 -15.63 -14.26
CA ILE A 270 -10.22 -15.61 -15.29
C ILE A 270 -11.34 -16.63 -14.97
N LEU A 271 -11.00 -17.82 -14.45
CA LEU A 271 -11.93 -18.87 -14.04
C LEU A 271 -12.49 -18.66 -12.63
N LEU A 272 -11.87 -17.90 -11.71
CA LEU A 272 -12.49 -17.44 -10.46
C LEU A 272 -13.44 -16.30 -10.75
N ALA A 273 -13.18 -15.45 -11.74
CA ALA A 273 -14.21 -14.53 -12.21
C ALA A 273 -15.45 -15.32 -12.70
N GLN A 274 -15.28 -16.50 -13.32
CA GLN A 274 -16.39 -17.36 -13.73
C GLN A 274 -16.93 -18.33 -12.64
N SER A 275 -16.08 -18.87 -11.77
CA SER A 275 -16.41 -19.87 -10.73
C SER A 275 -16.79 -19.22 -9.40
N SER A 276 -16.26 -18.04 -9.09
CA SER A 276 -16.79 -17.22 -8.01
C SER A 276 -18.17 -16.75 -8.41
N ILE A 277 -18.43 -16.38 -9.67
CA ILE A 277 -19.80 -16.14 -10.16
C ILE A 277 -20.67 -17.40 -9.99
N SER A 278 -20.19 -18.61 -10.31
CA SER A 278 -21.00 -19.83 -10.12
C SER A 278 -21.23 -20.22 -8.65
N VAL A 279 -20.28 -19.98 -7.75
CA VAL A 279 -20.41 -20.22 -6.29
C VAL A 279 -21.21 -19.10 -5.60
N ILE A 280 -21.12 -17.86 -6.10
CA ILE A 280 -21.95 -16.71 -5.71
C ILE A 280 -23.41 -16.93 -6.15
N LEU A 281 -23.63 -17.50 -7.34
CA LEU A 281 -24.96 -17.88 -7.84
C LEU A 281 -25.50 -19.16 -7.19
N ALA A 282 -24.63 -20.06 -6.69
CA ALA A 282 -25.02 -21.34 -6.07
C ALA A 282 -25.11 -21.31 -4.53
N GLY A 283 -25.16 -20.13 -3.90
CA GLY A 283 -25.69 -20.00 -2.53
C GLY A 283 -24.82 -20.60 -1.41
N GLY A 284 -23.51 -20.45 -1.45
CA GLY A 284 -22.66 -20.81 -0.30
C GLY A 284 -23.06 -20.04 0.97
N VAL A 285 -23.46 -20.77 2.01
CA VAL A 285 -23.88 -20.22 3.30
C VAL A 285 -22.73 -20.36 4.31
N GLY A 286 -22.20 -19.23 4.78
CA GLY A 286 -21.22 -19.14 5.86
C GLY A 286 -21.80 -19.58 7.20
N LYS A 287 -20.92 -19.76 8.20
CA LYS A 287 -21.18 -20.39 9.51
C LYS A 287 -22.44 -19.93 10.27
N ASN A 288 -22.94 -18.71 10.00
CA ASN A 288 -24.13 -18.13 10.63
C ASN A 288 -25.30 -17.89 9.65
N GLY A 289 -25.36 -18.59 8.52
CA GLY A 289 -26.41 -18.36 7.51
C GLY A 289 -26.14 -17.16 6.57
N SER A 290 -24.99 -16.49 6.69
CA SER A 290 -24.59 -15.39 5.80
C SER A 290 -24.14 -15.94 4.44
N THR A 291 -24.65 -15.44 3.32
CA THR A 291 -24.12 -15.81 1.99
C THR A 291 -22.64 -15.43 1.85
N VAL A 292 -21.89 -16.03 0.91
CA VAL A 292 -20.49 -15.65 0.59
C VAL A 292 -20.36 -14.13 0.36
N ALA A 293 -21.32 -13.53 -0.36
CA ALA A 293 -21.43 -12.09 -0.57
C ALA A 293 -21.83 -11.30 0.70
N GLY A 294 -22.49 -11.94 1.67
CA GLY A 294 -22.78 -11.42 3.00
C GLY A 294 -21.67 -11.66 4.03
N THR A 295 -20.51 -12.21 3.62
CA THR A 295 -19.36 -12.32 4.52
C THR A 295 -18.55 -11.03 4.49
N SER A 296 -18.39 -10.40 5.67
CA SER A 296 -17.46 -9.27 5.84
C SER A 296 -16.01 -9.64 5.49
N VAL A 297 -15.69 -10.94 5.35
CA VAL A 297 -14.39 -11.44 4.88
C VAL A 297 -14.10 -11.03 3.43
N LEU A 298 -15.08 -11.10 2.53
CA LEU A 298 -14.88 -10.79 1.10
C LEU A 298 -15.28 -9.36 0.71
N SER A 299 -16.01 -8.65 1.57
CA SER A 299 -16.50 -7.31 1.28
C SER A 299 -15.42 -6.30 0.84
N PRO A 300 -14.15 -6.38 1.27
CA PRO A 300 -13.10 -5.48 0.78
C PRO A 300 -12.82 -5.58 -0.74
N ILE A 301 -13.23 -6.64 -1.44
CA ILE A 301 -13.03 -6.71 -2.90
C ILE A 301 -13.82 -5.63 -3.65
N ILE A 302 -15.02 -5.29 -3.15
CA ILE A 302 -15.96 -4.40 -3.82
C ILE A 302 -15.39 -2.98 -3.94
N PRO A 303 -15.02 -2.29 -2.83
CA PRO A 303 -14.53 -0.92 -2.93
C PRO A 303 -13.24 -0.80 -3.74
N PHE A 304 -12.34 -1.79 -3.69
CA PHE A 304 -11.12 -1.76 -4.50
C PHE A 304 -11.39 -2.02 -5.99
N SER A 305 -12.39 -2.86 -6.31
CA SER A 305 -12.84 -3.06 -7.70
C SER A 305 -13.37 -1.77 -8.33
N PHE A 306 -14.00 -0.88 -7.54
CA PHE A 306 -14.42 0.46 -7.99
C PHE A 306 -13.25 1.41 -8.28
N VAL A 307 -12.02 1.03 -7.97
CA VAL A 307 -10.82 1.78 -8.39
C VAL A 307 -10.24 1.15 -9.66
N VAL A 308 -9.93 -0.15 -9.61
CA VAL A 308 -9.19 -0.85 -10.69
C VAL A 308 -10.03 -0.97 -11.96
N VAL A 309 -11.32 -1.32 -11.85
CA VAL A 309 -12.17 -1.56 -13.02
C VAL A 309 -12.44 -0.26 -13.77
N PRO A 310 -12.88 0.84 -13.12
CA PRO A 310 -13.01 2.13 -13.81
C PRO A 310 -11.69 2.63 -14.39
N ALA A 311 -10.56 2.47 -13.70
CA ALA A 311 -9.25 2.83 -14.26
C ALA A 311 -8.99 2.07 -15.58
N PHE A 312 -9.17 0.75 -15.58
CA PHE A 312 -8.97 -0.03 -16.80
C PHE A 312 -9.95 0.36 -17.91
N ILE A 313 -11.23 0.56 -17.60
CA ILE A 313 -12.23 0.96 -18.60
C ILE A 313 -11.90 2.34 -19.18
N ILE A 314 -11.55 3.31 -18.33
CA ILE A 314 -11.20 4.67 -18.74
C ILE A 314 -9.97 4.67 -19.63
N TYR A 315 -8.95 3.89 -19.29
CA TYR A 315 -7.81 3.66 -20.16
C TYR A 315 -8.26 3.10 -21.52
N ARG A 316 -9.00 1.98 -21.54
CA ARG A 316 -9.33 1.28 -22.79
C ARG A 316 -10.33 2.00 -23.69
N LYS A 317 -11.16 2.89 -23.14
CA LYS A 317 -12.20 3.62 -23.88
C LYS A 317 -11.85 5.09 -24.18
N SER A 318 -10.72 5.60 -23.67
CA SER A 318 -10.31 6.99 -23.90
C SER A 318 -10.15 7.25 -25.40
N ALA A 319 -10.88 8.24 -25.91
CA ALA A 319 -10.74 8.69 -27.30
C ALA A 319 -9.51 9.60 -27.47
N GLU A 320 -9.12 10.30 -26.41
CA GLU A 320 -7.93 11.16 -26.37
C GLU A 320 -6.66 10.43 -25.90
N HIS A 321 -6.71 9.10 -25.72
CA HIS A 321 -5.60 8.28 -25.21
C HIS A 321 -4.96 8.88 -23.94
N VAL A 322 -5.81 9.30 -22.99
CA VAL A 322 -5.42 10.13 -21.84
C VAL A 322 -4.34 9.46 -20.99
N TYR A 323 -4.40 8.13 -20.86
CA TYR A 323 -3.38 7.37 -20.13
C TYR A 323 -2.07 7.29 -20.90
N GLU A 324 -2.11 6.98 -22.20
CA GLU A 324 -0.90 6.86 -23.02
C GLU A 324 -0.18 8.19 -23.23
N ASN A 325 -0.93 9.29 -23.24
CA ASN A 325 -0.41 10.66 -23.38
C ASN A 325 0.07 11.25 -22.04
N HIS A 326 -0.56 10.87 -20.92
CA HIS A 326 -0.25 11.41 -19.59
C HIS A 326 -0.16 10.32 -18.51
N PRO A 327 0.71 9.31 -18.68
CA PRO A 327 0.69 8.10 -17.84
C PRO A 327 1.05 8.38 -16.38
N ALA A 328 2.04 9.26 -16.10
CA ALA A 328 2.40 9.60 -14.73
C ALA A 328 1.22 10.27 -13.98
N LEU A 329 0.59 11.28 -14.58
CA LEU A 329 -0.56 11.95 -13.98
C LEU A 329 -1.72 10.99 -13.75
N TYR A 330 -1.94 10.07 -14.70
CA TYR A 330 -2.98 9.05 -14.60
C TYR A 330 -2.73 8.08 -13.44
N ILE A 331 -1.52 7.54 -13.33
CA ILE A 331 -1.12 6.64 -12.23
C ILE A 331 -1.18 7.37 -10.89
N LEU A 332 -0.77 8.64 -10.82
CA LEU A 332 -0.93 9.45 -9.62
C LEU A 332 -2.41 9.62 -9.25
N ALA A 333 -3.27 10.02 -10.19
CA ALA A 333 -4.71 10.21 -9.95
C ALA A 333 -5.38 8.97 -9.38
N PHE A 334 -5.31 7.84 -10.09
CA PHE A 334 -5.95 6.59 -9.63
C PHE A 334 -5.21 5.94 -8.47
N GLY A 335 -3.90 6.14 -8.36
CA GLY A 335 -3.11 5.66 -7.24
C GLY A 335 -3.49 6.36 -5.93
N MET A 336 -3.76 7.67 -5.95
CA MET A 336 -4.26 8.36 -4.77
C MET A 336 -5.67 7.86 -4.35
N VAL A 337 -6.51 7.45 -5.32
CA VAL A 337 -7.79 6.78 -5.01
C VAL A 337 -7.52 5.44 -4.32
N ALA A 338 -6.63 4.62 -4.87
CA ALA A 338 -6.24 3.33 -4.28
C ALA A 338 -5.64 3.48 -2.87
N ALA A 339 -4.81 4.50 -2.66
CA ALA A 339 -4.24 4.84 -1.36
C ALA A 339 -5.34 5.19 -0.34
N LYS A 340 -6.32 6.03 -0.71
CA LYS A 340 -7.44 6.36 0.19
C LYS A 340 -8.30 5.14 0.53
N VAL A 341 -8.63 4.33 -0.47
CA VAL A 341 -9.40 3.09 -0.27
C VAL A 341 -8.65 2.14 0.66
N THR A 342 -7.32 2.04 0.54
CA THR A 342 -6.48 1.27 1.47
C THR A 342 -6.50 1.85 2.88
N ASN A 343 -6.37 3.17 3.06
CA ASN A 343 -6.43 3.81 4.38
C ASN A 343 -7.76 3.57 5.08
N ARG A 344 -8.87 3.57 4.32
CA ARG A 344 -10.20 3.23 4.85
C ARG A 344 -10.27 1.78 5.30
N LEU A 345 -9.61 0.86 4.61
CA LEU A 345 -9.53 -0.55 5.03
C LEU A 345 -8.71 -0.72 6.32
N VAL A 346 -7.59 0.00 6.46
CA VAL A 346 -6.80 0.06 7.71
C VAL A 346 -7.67 0.54 8.87
N VAL A 347 -8.39 1.65 8.69
CA VAL A 347 -9.31 2.20 9.70
C VAL A 347 -10.43 1.20 10.02
N ALA A 348 -11.00 0.54 9.02
CA ALA A 348 -12.03 -0.47 9.21
C ALA A 348 -11.52 -1.65 10.06
N HIS A 349 -10.30 -2.11 9.79
CA HIS A 349 -9.62 -3.14 10.57
C HIS A 349 -9.44 -2.73 12.03
N MET A 350 -8.76 -1.60 12.27
CA MET A 350 -8.40 -1.15 13.62
C MET A 350 -9.62 -0.77 14.47
N THR A 351 -10.70 -0.30 13.82
CA THR A 351 -11.97 0.00 14.50
C THR A 351 -12.92 -1.20 14.58
N LYS A 352 -12.55 -2.35 14.01
CA LYS A 352 -13.39 -3.57 13.89
C LYS A 352 -14.76 -3.27 13.27
N ASN A 353 -14.78 -2.54 12.16
CA ASN A 353 -15.98 -2.21 11.40
C ASN A 353 -15.90 -2.68 9.97
N GLU A 354 -17.07 -2.75 9.34
CA GLU A 354 -17.13 -2.97 7.91
C GLU A 354 -16.68 -1.70 7.19
N MET A 355 -16.02 -1.92 6.06
CA MET A 355 -15.61 -0.85 5.17
C MET A 355 -16.81 -0.44 4.31
N GLU A 356 -17.15 0.84 4.34
CA GLU A 356 -18.16 1.40 3.44
C GLU A 356 -17.71 1.34 1.97
N TYR A 357 -18.61 0.94 1.07
CA TYR A 357 -18.27 0.67 -0.33
C TYR A 357 -18.03 1.93 -1.16
N LEU A 358 -18.84 2.97 -0.94
CA LEU A 358 -18.73 4.24 -1.66
C LEU A 358 -17.90 5.25 -0.87
N ASP A 359 -17.22 6.11 -1.60
CA ASP A 359 -16.35 7.15 -1.05
C ASP A 359 -16.24 8.34 -2.01
N SER A 360 -16.00 9.53 -1.46
CA SER A 360 -15.83 10.76 -2.22
C SER A 360 -14.64 10.73 -3.19
N SER A 361 -13.62 9.88 -2.97
CA SER A 361 -12.50 9.72 -3.90
C SER A 361 -12.93 9.18 -5.26
N LEU A 362 -14.06 8.45 -5.33
CA LEU A 362 -14.60 7.91 -6.58
C LEU A 362 -15.24 8.99 -7.48
N ILE A 363 -15.47 10.20 -6.97
CA ILE A 363 -16.04 11.30 -7.75
C ILE A 363 -15.12 11.68 -8.93
N GLY A 364 -13.81 11.73 -8.70
CA GLY A 364 -12.82 12.00 -9.76
C GLY A 364 -12.89 10.99 -10.93
N PRO A 365 -12.72 9.70 -10.66
CA PRO A 365 -12.91 8.63 -11.65
C PRO A 365 -14.30 8.64 -12.29
N ALA A 366 -15.36 8.89 -11.53
CA ALA A 366 -16.73 8.96 -12.06
C ALA A 366 -16.88 10.12 -13.06
N MET A 367 -16.28 11.29 -12.80
CA MET A 367 -16.28 12.41 -13.74
C MET A 367 -15.57 12.04 -15.05
N LEU A 368 -14.43 11.35 -14.99
CA LEU A 368 -13.73 10.87 -16.19
C LEU A 368 -14.59 9.87 -16.99
N PHE A 369 -15.17 8.88 -16.30
CA PHE A 369 -16.02 7.87 -16.92
C PHE A 369 -17.25 8.50 -17.60
N LEU A 370 -17.94 9.42 -16.91
CA LEU A 370 -19.09 10.13 -17.45
C LEU A 370 -18.70 11.03 -18.63
N ASN A 371 -17.57 11.73 -18.53
CA ASN A 371 -17.06 12.56 -19.61
C ASN A 371 -16.82 11.74 -20.89
N GLN A 372 -16.22 10.55 -20.77
CA GLN A 372 -16.03 9.62 -21.90
C GLN A 372 -17.37 9.10 -22.45
N TYR A 373 -18.33 8.78 -21.57
CA TYR A 373 -19.65 8.32 -21.97
C TYR A 373 -20.42 9.36 -22.82
N PHE A 374 -20.26 10.65 -22.49
CA PHE A 374 -20.89 11.76 -23.22
C PHE A 374 -19.99 12.38 -24.30
N ASN A 375 -19.14 11.58 -24.95
CA ASN A 375 -18.27 12.01 -26.06
C ASN A 375 -17.32 13.17 -25.69
N PHE A 376 -16.69 13.11 -24.52
CA PHE A 376 -15.59 14.00 -24.07
C PHE A 376 -15.89 15.51 -24.22
N PHE A 377 -17.05 15.96 -23.73
CA PHE A 377 -17.43 17.38 -23.74
C PHE A 377 -16.35 18.32 -23.19
N ILE A 378 -15.58 17.85 -22.20
CA ILE A 378 -14.37 18.50 -21.68
C ILE A 378 -13.16 17.63 -22.07
N LYS A 379 -12.03 18.25 -22.45
CA LYS A 379 -10.79 17.50 -22.69
C LYS A 379 -10.42 16.64 -21.47
N GLU A 380 -10.21 15.36 -21.68
CA GLU A 380 -9.93 14.34 -20.67
C GLU A 380 -8.72 14.72 -19.80
N TYR A 381 -7.73 15.41 -20.37
CA TYR A 381 -6.58 15.95 -19.62
C TYR A 381 -6.98 16.87 -18.46
N TYR A 382 -7.90 17.81 -18.68
CA TYR A 382 -8.33 18.74 -17.62
C TYR A 382 -9.16 18.01 -16.56
N VAL A 383 -10.03 17.08 -17.00
CA VAL A 383 -10.81 16.24 -16.08
C VAL A 383 -9.89 15.35 -15.24
N LEU A 384 -8.79 14.86 -15.82
CA LEU A 384 -7.78 14.07 -15.11
C LEU A 384 -7.05 14.89 -14.03
N TRP A 385 -6.67 16.14 -14.33
CA TRP A 385 -6.12 17.05 -13.32
C TRP A 385 -7.12 17.35 -12.20
N LEU A 386 -8.38 17.60 -12.55
CA LEU A 386 -9.44 17.81 -11.55
C LEU A 386 -9.63 16.57 -10.67
N CYS A 387 -9.60 15.37 -11.27
CA CYS A 387 -9.60 14.10 -10.55
C CYS A 387 -8.43 14.01 -9.57
N PHE A 388 -7.20 14.25 -10.02
CA PHE A 388 -6.00 14.18 -9.18
C PHE A 388 -6.02 15.18 -8.02
N ILE A 389 -6.39 16.45 -8.30
CA ILE A 389 -6.49 17.50 -7.27
C ILE A 389 -7.57 17.13 -6.25
N TRP A 390 -8.75 16.72 -6.73
CA TRP A 390 -9.86 16.33 -5.86
C TRP A 390 -9.47 15.20 -4.92
N VAL A 391 -8.97 14.09 -5.45
CA VAL A 391 -8.64 12.91 -4.62
C VAL A 391 -7.50 13.20 -3.66
N THR A 392 -6.52 14.01 -4.06
CA THR A 392 -5.40 14.37 -3.17
C THR A 392 -5.90 15.19 -1.99
N LEU A 393 -6.73 16.21 -2.23
CA LEU A 393 -7.32 17.02 -1.17
C LEU A 393 -8.24 16.20 -0.27
N ASP A 394 -9.04 15.33 -0.85
CA ASP A 394 -9.98 14.46 -0.16
C ASP A 394 -9.27 13.42 0.73
N LEU A 395 -8.16 12.82 0.26
CA LEU A 395 -7.29 11.96 1.06
C LEU A 395 -6.62 12.73 2.20
N LEU A 396 -6.03 13.90 1.93
CA LEU A 396 -5.38 14.73 2.95
C LEU A 396 -6.37 15.16 4.02
N ARG A 397 -7.57 15.57 3.63
CA ARG A 397 -8.67 15.90 4.54
C ARG A 397 -9.02 14.68 5.40
N TYR A 398 -9.26 13.54 4.77
CA TYR A 398 -9.63 12.29 5.47
C TYR A 398 -8.58 11.90 6.52
N ASN A 399 -7.32 11.80 6.12
CA ASN A 399 -6.23 11.42 7.01
C ASN A 399 -6.04 12.43 8.15
N THR A 400 -6.09 13.73 7.85
CA THR A 400 -5.96 14.79 8.86
C THR A 400 -7.09 14.70 9.89
N GLN A 401 -8.33 14.55 9.42
CA GLN A 401 -9.50 14.50 10.28
C GLN A 401 -9.49 13.24 11.18
N ILE A 402 -9.20 12.06 10.61
CA ILE A 402 -9.06 10.82 11.39
C ILE A 402 -7.98 10.95 12.46
N CYS A 403 -6.80 11.47 12.10
CA CYS A 403 -5.69 11.65 13.04
C CYS A 403 -6.07 12.59 14.19
N LEU A 404 -6.73 13.72 13.89
CA LEU A 404 -7.16 14.69 14.89
C LEU A 404 -8.25 14.14 15.81
N GLU A 405 -9.24 13.41 15.27
CA GLU A 405 -10.29 12.77 16.07
C GLU A 405 -9.70 11.72 17.04
N ILE A 406 -8.74 10.92 16.59
CA ILE A 406 -8.04 9.94 17.44
C ILE A 406 -7.18 10.66 18.49
N CYS A 407 -6.43 11.71 18.11
CA CYS A 407 -5.65 12.52 19.05
C CYS A 407 -6.53 13.12 20.16
N ASP A 408 -7.67 13.69 19.79
CA ASP A 408 -8.62 14.30 20.72
C ASP A 408 -9.24 13.28 21.68
N TYR A 409 -9.50 12.05 21.20
CA TYR A 409 -10.03 10.95 22.00
C TYR A 409 -8.98 10.37 22.96
N MET A 410 -7.79 10.03 22.44
CA MET A 410 -6.70 9.40 23.19
C MET A 410 -5.86 10.39 24.01
N LYS A 411 -6.07 11.70 23.85
CA LYS A 411 -5.31 12.78 24.50
C LYS A 411 -3.81 12.78 24.16
N ILE A 412 -3.47 12.36 22.95
CA ILE A 412 -2.10 12.34 22.43
C ILE A 412 -1.86 13.52 21.47
N LYS A 413 -0.58 13.80 21.18
CA LYS A 413 -0.17 14.80 20.20
C LYS A 413 0.43 14.09 19.00
N LEU A 414 -0.05 14.42 17.80
CA LEU A 414 0.34 13.72 16.57
C LEU A 414 1.85 13.77 16.28
N PHE A 415 2.48 14.93 16.44
CA PHE A 415 3.88 15.17 16.06
C PHE A 415 4.77 15.63 17.23
N ARG A 416 4.38 15.38 18.48
CA ARG A 416 5.15 15.83 19.65
C ARG A 416 5.07 14.82 20.79
N ILE A 417 6.21 14.58 21.43
CA ILE A 417 6.30 13.81 22.67
C ILE A 417 6.18 14.77 23.86
N PRO A 418 5.25 14.58 24.80
CA PRO A 418 5.15 15.40 26.01
C PRO A 418 6.40 15.26 26.89
N LEU A 419 6.91 16.38 27.42
CA LEU A 419 8.12 16.43 28.26
C LEU A 419 8.02 15.63 29.58
N GLY A 420 6.80 15.25 30.00
CA GLY A 420 6.55 14.51 31.24
C GLY A 420 6.89 13.02 31.19
N ASP A 421 6.83 12.38 30.02
CA ASP A 421 6.95 10.92 29.87
C ASP A 421 8.41 10.41 29.89
N HIS A 422 9.38 11.32 29.75
CA HIS A 422 10.80 10.95 29.84
C HIS A 422 11.24 10.56 31.26
N ARG A 423 10.62 11.11 32.32
CA ARG A 423 11.02 10.81 33.70
C ARG A 423 10.47 9.46 34.19
N THR A 424 9.27 9.07 33.77
CA THR A 424 8.63 7.82 34.18
C THR A 424 9.23 6.59 33.50
N SER A 425 9.59 6.69 32.21
CA SER A 425 10.18 5.60 31.42
C SER A 425 11.64 5.30 31.79
N LEU A 426 12.43 6.31 32.18
CA LEU A 426 13.77 6.10 32.71
C LEU A 426 13.74 5.39 34.07
N VAL A 427 12.79 5.72 34.95
CA VAL A 427 12.67 5.07 36.27
C VAL A 427 12.21 3.61 36.14
N SER A 428 11.27 3.29 35.23
CA SER A 428 10.81 1.90 35.02
C SER A 428 11.90 1.00 34.41
N ASN A 429 12.66 1.50 33.42
CA ASN A 429 13.73 0.72 32.79
C ASN A 429 14.94 0.50 33.72
N THR A 430 15.16 1.40 34.69
CA THR A 430 16.20 1.21 35.71
C THR A 430 15.76 0.22 36.78
N ALA A 431 14.45 0.19 37.11
CA ALA A 431 13.88 -0.80 38.02
C ALA A 431 13.89 -2.22 37.42
N GLU A 432 13.53 -2.40 36.14
CA GLU A 432 13.56 -3.72 35.48
C GLU A 432 14.99 -4.26 35.28
N LYS A 433 15.96 -3.40 35.01
CA LYS A 433 17.38 -3.83 34.95
C LYS A 433 17.94 -4.27 36.30
N ASN A 434 17.44 -3.73 37.41
CA ASN A 434 17.91 -4.11 38.75
C ASN A 434 17.23 -5.39 39.29
N VAL A 435 16.13 -5.84 38.70
CA VAL A 435 15.46 -7.10 39.07
C VAL A 435 16.09 -8.32 38.38
N ASN A 436 16.72 -8.15 37.22
CA ASN A 436 17.31 -9.24 36.43
C ASN A 436 18.81 -9.53 36.72
N ILE A 437 19.38 -9.00 37.81
CA ILE A 437 20.76 -9.31 38.26
C ILE A 437 20.76 -10.06 39.61
N GLY A 438 19.62 -10.66 39.98
CA GLY A 438 19.47 -11.45 41.20
C GLY A 438 19.31 -12.95 40.88
N PHE A 439 20.43 -13.68 40.99
CA PHE A 439 20.63 -15.13 40.94
C PHE A 439 20.73 -15.82 39.57
#